data_AF-A0A1V4Z8B7-F1
#
_entry.id   AF-A0A1V4Z8B7-F1
#
_cell.length_a   1.000
_cell.length_b   1.000
_cell.length_c   1.000
_cell.angle_alpha   90.00
_cell.angle_beta   90.00
_cell.angle_gamma   90.00
#
_symmetry.space_group_name_H-M   'P 1'
#
loop_
_entity.id
_entity.type
_entity.pdbx_description
1 polymer ?
#
loop_
_entity_poly.entity_id
_entity_poly.type
_entity_poly.pdbx_seq_one_letter_code
_entity_poly.pdbx_strand_id
1 'polypeptide(L)'
;MPLLEPKVYQKNGLEAFRLVGSDGSELFYEGAIDCDESQLFKDPAGRLYYQVISRVGGPVRYYVELDPQVPRIPMADEEKTEKEIARLVNASPRESAALPDDIYVVPEAAPADEPAETTPEMVAESIFDRIHGKEPGSPEAESLPAQDEKPATATSPVPDETPVMKPEASEAIHAIFSPKVDNPHPGEAAPEKKPAQDRAAPPGATKKRRSLRWPAAIAIVIVLIAAVIAGVYVVRPATFDGLRSLYAQPTATPQPTPAPTAEPTPAPTPAPTPEPDQTAILNEMFELADADDPVVLAFAQAHTDASSAGDPVMQACDLFSFVNARWNDSENEVSQPRKASEIADSLEGTQKDYTVLMSALMQSIDVDSRVILSYSDDLLRYYPEVFVSNTSAGYSAAVQKLNNRYGTVSPQGHSDDTGYWISLSRGGVPGIRPGGATLEYALYNGEISPIKIS
;
A
#
# COMPACT_ATOMS: atom_id res chain seq x y z
N MET A 1 -8.94 35.18 -3.32
CA MET A 1 -8.04 35.81 -2.31
C MET A 1 -6.74 36.13 -3.02
N PRO A 2 -5.85 37.03 -2.53
CA PRO A 2 -4.49 37.07 -3.06
C PRO A 2 -3.85 35.68 -2.82
N LEU A 3 -3.16 35.14 -3.82
CA LEU A 3 -2.36 33.94 -3.62
C LEU A 3 -1.22 34.28 -2.66
N LEU A 4 -0.99 33.42 -1.67
CA LEU A 4 0.20 33.47 -0.83
C LEU A 4 1.26 32.62 -1.51
N GLU A 5 2.42 33.20 -1.81
CA GLU A 5 3.48 32.44 -2.48
C GLU A 5 4.25 31.56 -1.48
N PRO A 6 4.56 30.30 -1.81
CA PRO A 6 5.42 29.45 -1.00
C PRO A 6 6.82 30.06 -0.86
N LYS A 7 7.35 30.02 0.36
CA LYS A 7 8.62 30.65 0.70
C LYS A 7 9.80 29.85 0.14
N VAL A 8 10.51 30.46 -0.81
CA VAL A 8 11.69 29.88 -1.46
C VAL A 8 12.94 30.14 -0.62
N TYR A 9 13.72 29.09 -0.38
CA TYR A 9 15.05 29.14 0.21
C TYR A 9 16.08 28.82 -0.86
N GLN A 10 17.35 29.21 -0.68
CA GLN A 10 18.43 28.65 -1.48
C GLN A 10 19.25 27.64 -0.68
N LYS A 11 19.53 26.52 -1.36
CA LYS A 11 20.39 25.44 -0.88
C LYS A 11 21.27 24.99 -2.04
N ASN A 12 22.58 24.93 -1.83
CA ASN A 12 23.56 24.62 -2.90
C ASN A 12 23.46 25.51 -4.16
N GLY A 13 22.85 26.70 -4.07
CA GLY A 13 22.59 27.59 -5.23
C GLY A 13 21.39 27.18 -6.09
N LEU A 14 20.54 26.26 -5.61
CA LEU A 14 19.25 25.92 -6.20
C LEU A 14 18.11 26.43 -5.31
N GLU A 15 16.98 26.73 -5.93
CA GLU A 15 15.73 27.05 -5.24
C GLU A 15 15.15 25.79 -4.59
N ALA A 16 14.84 25.89 -3.31
CA ALA A 16 14.32 24.79 -2.51
C ALA A 16 13.20 25.29 -1.58
N PHE A 17 12.16 24.47 -1.43
CA PHE A 17 11.08 24.72 -0.48
C PHE A 17 11.38 24.02 0.85
N ARG A 18 11.16 24.71 1.97
CA ARG A 18 11.26 24.08 3.29
C ARG A 18 9.93 23.40 3.63
N LEU A 19 9.97 22.08 3.67
CA LEU A 19 8.83 21.23 4.01
C LEU A 19 8.92 20.80 5.48
N VAL A 20 7.80 20.93 6.17
CA VAL A 20 7.61 20.46 7.55
C VAL A 20 6.65 19.28 7.52
N GLY A 21 7.07 18.13 8.02
CA GLY A 21 6.24 16.93 8.12
C GLY A 21 5.26 17.00 9.30
N SER A 22 4.15 16.27 9.20
CA SER A 22 3.18 16.09 10.29
C SER A 22 3.74 15.39 11.53
N ASP A 23 4.94 14.81 11.44
CA ASP A 23 5.72 14.22 12.52
C ASP A 23 6.75 15.19 13.13
N GLY A 24 6.81 16.43 12.64
CA GLY A 24 7.81 17.43 13.04
C GLY A 24 9.16 17.30 12.32
N SER A 25 9.29 16.40 11.34
CA SER A 25 10.46 16.37 10.47
C SER A 25 10.56 17.64 9.61
N GLU A 26 11.79 18.03 9.25
CA GLU A 26 12.02 19.15 8.32
C GLU A 26 12.95 18.68 7.20
N LEU A 27 12.60 18.98 5.95
CA LEU A 27 13.44 18.75 4.78
C LEU A 27 13.37 19.92 3.79
N PHE A 28 14.37 20.00 2.92
CA PHE A 28 14.40 20.96 1.81
C PHE A 28 14.19 20.21 0.51
N TYR A 29 13.19 20.64 -0.27
CA TYR A 29 12.81 20.00 -1.53
C TYR A 29 13.17 20.90 -2.71
N GLU A 30 14.07 20.41 -3.56
CA GLU A 30 14.53 21.07 -4.79
C GLU A 30 13.66 20.57 -5.96
N GLY A 31 12.58 21.28 -6.28
CA GLY A 31 11.63 20.91 -7.34
C GLY A 31 10.28 21.62 -7.24
N ALA A 32 9.41 21.44 -8.24
CA ALA A 32 8.06 22.00 -8.25
C ALA A 32 7.15 21.32 -7.20
N ILE A 33 6.27 22.09 -6.55
CA ILE A 33 5.38 21.62 -5.50
C ILE A 33 3.94 22.03 -5.81
N ASP A 34 3.06 21.04 -5.92
CA ASP A 34 1.61 21.25 -5.97
C ASP A 34 1.08 21.41 -4.54
N CYS A 35 0.42 22.53 -4.28
CA CYS A 35 -0.11 22.91 -2.97
C CYS A 35 -1.64 22.93 -2.98
N ASP A 36 -2.27 22.52 -1.87
CA ASP A 36 -3.72 22.71 -1.69
C ASP A 36 -3.98 24.12 -1.14
N GLU A 37 -4.23 25.07 -2.04
CA GLU A 37 -4.58 26.46 -1.70
C GLU A 37 -5.88 26.59 -0.88
N SER A 38 -6.73 25.55 -0.87
CA SER A 38 -7.95 25.54 -0.04
C SER A 38 -7.68 25.25 1.43
N GLN A 39 -6.49 24.72 1.76
CA GLN A 39 -6.09 24.33 3.11
C GLN A 39 -4.92 25.17 3.62
N LEU A 40 -5.25 26.35 4.14
CA LEU A 40 -4.31 27.28 4.77
C LEU A 40 -4.21 27.01 6.28
N PHE A 41 -3.05 26.56 6.73
CA PHE A 41 -2.75 26.31 8.15
C PHE A 41 -1.95 27.47 8.75
N LYS A 42 -2.07 27.67 10.06
CA LYS A 42 -1.35 28.70 10.81
C LYS A 42 -0.78 28.14 12.10
N ASP A 43 0.52 28.29 12.33
CA ASP A 43 1.17 27.82 13.55
C ASP A 43 1.02 28.80 14.74
N PRO A 44 1.38 28.41 15.98
CA PRO A 44 1.32 29.29 17.15
C PRO A 44 2.26 30.51 17.08
N ALA A 45 3.27 30.48 16.20
CA ALA A 45 4.13 31.63 15.91
C ALA A 45 3.53 32.56 14.83
N GLY A 46 2.38 32.21 14.26
CA GLY A 46 1.67 32.97 13.24
C GLY A 46 2.14 32.74 11.80
N ARG A 47 3.03 31.77 11.56
CA ARG A 47 3.49 31.38 10.22
C ARG A 47 2.39 30.62 9.50
N LEU A 48 2.28 30.86 8.20
CA LEU A 48 1.28 30.24 7.33
C LEU A 48 1.87 29.10 6.53
N TYR A 49 1.06 28.08 6.25
CA TYR A 49 1.45 26.89 5.51
C TYR A 49 0.34 26.41 4.57
N TYR A 50 0.71 25.89 3.40
CA TYR A 50 -0.19 25.03 2.59
C TYR A 50 0.20 23.56 2.76
N GLN A 51 -0.78 22.66 2.66
CA GLN A 51 -0.52 21.23 2.51
C GLN A 51 0.05 20.94 1.11
N VAL A 52 1.11 20.15 1.05
CA VAL A 52 1.70 19.64 -0.18
C VAL A 52 0.92 18.41 -0.66
N ILE A 53 0.45 18.43 -1.91
CA ILE A 53 -0.26 17.34 -2.57
C ILE A 53 0.72 16.40 -3.29
N SER A 54 1.84 16.94 -3.80
CA SER A 54 2.85 16.15 -4.50
C SER A 54 3.51 15.12 -3.55
N ARG A 55 3.79 13.92 -4.06
CA ARG A 55 4.32 12.80 -3.23
C ARG A 55 5.78 13.00 -2.83
N VAL A 56 6.03 13.79 -1.79
CA VAL A 56 7.37 13.97 -1.19
C VAL A 56 7.65 12.94 -0.09
N GLY A 57 7.45 11.65 -0.41
CA GLY A 57 7.97 10.50 0.35
C GLY A 57 7.19 10.07 1.62
N GLY A 58 6.80 8.79 1.65
CA GLY A 58 6.32 8.12 2.86
C GLY A 58 4.88 8.47 3.29
N PRO A 59 4.46 8.06 4.50
CA PRO A 59 3.12 8.32 5.05
C PRO A 59 2.97 9.68 5.74
N VAL A 60 4.01 10.54 5.67
CA VAL A 60 4.04 11.85 6.34
C VAL A 60 3.38 12.89 5.45
N ARG A 61 2.41 13.65 5.98
CA ARG A 61 1.87 14.81 5.28
C ARG A 61 2.86 15.97 5.43
N TYR A 62 3.25 16.58 4.31
CA TYR A 62 4.17 17.72 4.31
C TYR A 62 3.43 19.04 4.10
N TYR A 63 3.95 20.09 4.72
CA TYR A 63 3.45 21.45 4.64
C TYR A 63 4.58 22.39 4.23
N VAL A 64 4.32 23.33 3.31
CA VAL A 64 5.30 24.33 2.85
C VAL A 64 5.06 25.66 3.56
N GLU A 65 6.11 26.27 4.12
CA GLU A 65 6.04 27.61 4.75
C GLU A 65 5.75 28.68 3.68
N LEU A 66 4.85 29.62 3.96
CA LEU A 66 4.49 30.72 3.05
C LEU A 66 5.13 32.04 3.50
N ASP A 67 5.34 32.97 2.56
CA ASP A 67 5.88 34.29 2.92
C ASP A 67 4.81 35.21 3.55
N PRO A 68 5.01 35.74 4.77
CA PRO A 68 4.03 36.60 5.45
C PRO A 68 3.96 38.05 4.94
N GLN A 69 4.66 38.44 3.87
CA GLN A 69 4.66 39.83 3.33
C GLN A 69 3.27 40.35 2.88
N VAL A 70 2.26 39.48 2.71
CA VAL A 70 0.92 39.89 2.26
C VAL A 70 0.08 40.47 3.43
N PRO A 71 -0.51 41.69 3.29
CA PRO A 71 -1.29 42.30 4.36
C PRO A 71 -2.54 41.47 4.74
N ARG A 72 -2.77 41.38 6.06
CA ARG A 72 -3.74 40.46 6.70
C ARG A 72 -5.12 40.42 6.03
N ILE A 73 -5.49 39.24 5.54
CA ILE A 73 -6.86 38.89 5.17
C ILE A 73 -7.65 38.59 6.46
N PRO A 74 -8.89 39.10 6.65
CA PRO A 74 -9.78 38.61 7.70
C PRO A 74 -10.28 37.20 7.36
N MET A 75 -9.94 36.21 8.18
CA MET A 75 -10.43 34.83 8.06
C MET A 75 -11.78 34.65 8.77
N ALA A 76 -12.56 33.67 8.31
CA ALA A 76 -13.80 33.24 8.95
C ALA A 76 -13.56 31.98 9.82
N ASP A 77 -14.26 31.92 10.95
CA ASP A 77 -14.38 30.81 11.92
C ASP A 77 -13.07 30.08 12.33
N GLU A 78 -12.44 30.56 13.40
CA GLU A 78 -11.17 30.06 13.94
C GLU A 78 -11.28 28.70 14.69
N GLU A 79 -12.48 28.26 15.09
CA GLU A 79 -12.64 27.29 16.19
C GLU A 79 -12.29 25.81 15.84
N LYS A 80 -12.12 25.47 14.55
CA LYS A 80 -11.92 24.06 14.13
C LYS A 80 -10.48 23.67 13.80
N THR A 81 -9.60 24.62 13.50
CA THR A 81 -8.24 24.35 12.96
C THR A 81 -7.15 24.34 14.05
N GLU A 82 -7.40 24.98 15.20
CA GLU A 82 -6.38 25.19 16.25
C GLU A 82 -5.95 23.90 16.99
N LYS A 83 -6.87 22.94 17.15
CA LYS A 83 -6.67 21.74 17.99
C LYS A 83 -5.70 20.71 17.42
N GLU A 84 -5.56 20.63 16.10
CA GLU A 84 -4.62 19.70 15.46
C GLU A 84 -3.17 20.23 15.55
N ILE A 85 -3.01 21.55 15.45
CA ILE A 85 -1.70 22.22 15.39
C ILE A 85 -1.04 22.33 16.78
N ALA A 86 -1.84 22.43 17.86
CA ALA A 86 -1.32 22.37 19.22
C ALA A 86 -0.57 21.05 19.55
N ARG A 87 -0.81 19.96 18.79
CA ARG A 87 0.01 18.74 18.86
C ARG A 87 1.27 18.81 17.98
N LEU A 88 1.17 19.38 16.78
CA LEU A 88 2.28 19.45 15.81
C LEU A 88 3.51 20.20 16.35
N VAL A 89 3.32 21.31 17.07
CA VAL A 89 4.45 22.15 17.53
C VAL A 89 5.05 21.68 18.85
N ASN A 90 4.28 21.05 19.74
CA ASN A 90 4.78 20.53 21.01
C ASN A 90 5.70 19.29 20.87
N ALA A 91 5.78 18.70 19.67
CA ALA A 91 6.73 17.63 19.36
C ALA A 91 8.13 18.13 18.93
N SER A 92 8.31 19.45 18.72
CA SER A 92 9.58 20.05 18.27
C SER A 92 10.24 20.87 19.39
N PRO A 93 11.31 20.36 20.04
CA PRO A 93 12.06 21.14 21.02
C PRO A 93 12.95 22.15 20.27
N ARG A 94 12.54 23.42 20.25
CA ARG A 94 13.37 24.52 19.75
C ARG A 94 13.89 25.40 20.87
N GLU A 95 15.04 25.03 21.43
CA GLU A 95 16.06 26.02 21.79
C GLU A 95 17.08 26.09 20.65
N SER A 96 16.97 27.14 19.82
CA SER A 96 18.04 27.66 18.95
C SER A 96 18.92 26.63 18.21
N ALA A 97 18.32 25.70 17.46
CA ALA A 97 19.02 25.06 16.36
C ALA A 97 19.26 26.10 15.26
N ALA A 98 20.54 26.41 14.99
CA ALA A 98 20.90 27.25 13.85
C ALA A 98 20.50 26.56 12.53
N LEU A 99 20.16 27.35 11.50
CA LEU A 99 20.09 26.83 10.14
C LEU A 99 21.48 26.27 9.76
N PRO A 100 21.55 25.19 8.97
CA PRO A 100 22.79 24.74 8.36
C PRO A 100 23.49 25.90 7.61
N ASP A 101 24.82 25.99 7.72
CA ASP A 101 25.62 27.10 7.18
C ASP A 101 25.51 27.25 5.64
N ASP A 102 25.00 26.24 4.93
CA ASP A 102 24.74 26.23 3.48
C ASP A 102 23.37 26.79 3.07
N ILE A 103 22.54 27.23 4.03
CA ILE A 103 21.16 27.67 3.79
C ILE A 103 20.95 29.13 4.19
N TYR A 104 20.53 29.94 3.23
CA TYR A 104 20.15 31.34 3.44
C TYR A 104 18.82 31.66 2.78
N VAL A 105 18.08 32.58 3.41
CA VAL A 105 16.86 33.17 2.83
C VAL A 105 17.31 34.22 1.82
N VAL A 106 16.79 34.16 0.60
CA VAL A 106 17.05 35.20 -0.41
C VAL A 106 16.29 36.46 0.01
N PRO A 107 16.98 37.59 0.29
CA PRO A 107 16.29 38.84 0.54
C PRO A 107 15.72 39.34 -0.80
N GLU A 108 14.43 39.68 -0.82
CA GLU A 108 13.85 40.38 -1.97
C GLU A 108 14.62 41.69 -2.21
N ALA A 109 15.01 41.94 -3.46
CA ALA A 109 15.85 43.07 -3.81
C ALA A 109 15.08 44.39 -3.65
N ALA A 110 15.29 45.06 -2.51
CA ALA A 110 14.70 46.37 -2.24
C ALA A 110 15.03 47.36 -3.39
N PRO A 111 14.05 48.17 -3.85
CA PRO A 111 14.30 49.16 -4.90
C PRO A 111 15.36 50.16 -4.44
N ALA A 112 16.32 50.46 -5.31
CA ALA A 112 17.48 51.27 -4.97
C ALA A 112 17.12 52.77 -4.87
N ASP A 113 17.12 53.31 -3.66
CA ASP A 113 17.12 54.76 -3.40
C ASP A 113 18.55 55.33 -3.46
N GLU A 114 18.66 56.57 -3.95
CA GLU A 114 19.93 57.30 -4.13
C GLU A 114 20.60 57.70 -2.80
N PRO A 115 21.94 57.84 -2.75
CA PRO A 115 22.68 57.99 -1.50
C PRO A 115 22.68 59.43 -0.97
N ALA A 116 22.47 59.58 0.34
CA ALA A 116 22.76 60.79 1.10
C ALA A 116 24.05 60.63 1.94
N GLU A 117 24.78 61.73 2.11
CA GLU A 117 26.19 61.75 2.52
C GLU A 117 26.45 61.72 4.05
N THR A 118 27.56 61.05 4.40
CA THR A 118 28.61 61.44 5.37
C THR A 118 28.55 61.14 6.89
N THR A 119 29.70 60.57 7.29
CA THR A 119 30.53 60.76 8.51
C THR A 119 30.35 59.88 9.77
N PRO A 120 31.47 59.40 10.39
CA PRO A 120 31.44 58.38 11.45
C PRO A 120 31.94 58.86 12.83
N GLU A 121 31.68 58.10 13.90
CA GLU A 121 32.38 58.29 15.19
C GLU A 121 32.59 56.97 15.98
N MET A 122 33.84 56.50 15.95
CA MET A 122 34.71 56.01 17.06
C MET A 122 34.26 55.09 18.23
N VAL A 123 35.22 54.19 18.56
CA VAL A 123 35.73 53.79 19.92
C VAL A 123 35.09 52.61 20.70
N ALA A 124 35.69 51.44 20.50
CA ALA A 124 36.53 50.63 21.42
C ALA A 124 36.10 50.14 22.84
N GLU A 125 36.50 48.88 23.08
CA GLU A 125 37.24 48.33 24.25
C GLU A 125 36.58 47.69 25.50
N SER A 126 37.40 46.80 26.14
CA SER A 126 37.25 46.02 27.39
C SER A 126 36.16 44.92 27.40
N ILE A 127 36.41 43.61 27.52
CA ILE A 127 37.39 42.76 28.26
C ILE A 127 37.15 42.66 29.79
N PHE A 128 37.10 41.40 30.26
CA PHE A 128 37.45 40.78 31.58
C PHE A 128 36.35 40.13 32.45
N ASP A 129 36.50 38.79 32.65
CA ASP A 129 36.20 37.86 33.76
C ASP A 129 35.04 38.16 34.79
N ARG A 130 34.39 37.20 35.48
CA ARG A 130 34.96 36.01 36.18
C ARG A 130 33.89 35.07 36.79
N ILE A 131 34.07 33.76 36.60
CA ILE A 131 33.88 32.59 37.51
C ILE A 131 32.91 32.64 38.72
N HIS A 132 32.13 31.55 38.86
CA HIS A 132 31.39 30.95 40.01
C HIS A 132 29.86 30.98 39.83
N GLY A 133 29.07 29.91 40.03
CA GLY A 133 29.36 28.54 40.47
C GLY A 133 28.55 28.15 41.72
N LYS A 134 27.34 27.58 41.56
CA LYS A 134 26.60 26.86 42.63
C LYS A 134 25.33 26.12 42.13
N GLU A 135 25.25 24.83 42.40
CA GLU A 135 24.03 24.10 42.83
C GLU A 135 23.64 24.56 44.26
N PRO A 136 22.42 24.30 44.83
CA PRO A 136 21.63 23.07 44.66
C PRO A 136 20.08 23.25 44.69
N GLY A 137 19.33 22.13 44.73
CA GLY A 137 18.01 22.10 45.40
C GLY A 137 16.94 21.19 44.78
N SER A 138 16.78 19.98 45.33
CA SER A 138 15.55 19.18 45.18
C SER A 138 14.55 19.55 46.28
N PRO A 139 13.24 19.49 46.00
CA PRO A 139 12.26 19.16 47.02
C PRO A 139 11.37 17.96 46.63
N GLU A 140 11.45 16.91 47.45
CA GLU A 140 10.38 16.46 48.35
C GLU A 140 8.96 16.21 47.79
N ALA A 141 8.45 15.00 48.05
CA ALA A 141 7.13 14.55 47.61
C ALA A 141 6.05 14.83 48.67
N GLU A 142 4.96 15.50 48.28
CA GLU A 142 3.75 15.60 49.10
C GLU A 142 2.88 14.33 48.98
N SER A 143 2.29 13.95 50.12
CA SER A 143 1.32 12.85 50.21
C SER A 143 -0.08 13.41 50.41
N LEU A 144 -1.07 12.84 49.71
CA LEU A 144 -2.48 13.15 49.87
C LEU A 144 -3.25 11.95 50.46
N PRO A 145 -4.31 12.21 51.27
CA PRO A 145 -4.88 11.21 52.16
C PRO A 145 -5.92 10.29 51.49
N ALA A 146 -6.17 9.17 52.16
CA ALA A 146 -7.18 8.18 51.78
C ALA A 146 -8.61 8.75 51.80
N GLN A 147 -9.44 8.31 50.85
CA GLN A 147 -10.89 8.41 50.91
C GLN A 147 -11.47 7.04 51.30
N ASP A 148 -12.07 6.97 52.49
CA ASP A 148 -13.04 5.94 52.86
C ASP A 148 -14.38 6.26 52.17
N GLU A 149 -14.83 5.43 51.24
CA GLU A 149 -16.25 5.36 50.91
C GLU A 149 -16.79 3.92 51.00
N LYS A 150 -17.93 3.81 51.66
CA LYS A 150 -18.58 2.58 52.10
C LYS A 150 -19.77 2.27 51.18
N PRO A 151 -19.92 1.04 50.66
CA PRO A 151 -20.97 0.76 49.71
C PRO A 151 -22.36 0.79 50.37
N ALA A 152 -23.28 1.55 49.77
CA ALA A 152 -24.68 1.57 50.15
C ALA A 152 -25.45 0.42 49.48
N THR A 153 -25.99 -0.48 50.28
CA THR A 153 -26.80 -1.61 49.83
C THR A 153 -28.18 -1.13 49.35
N ALA A 154 -28.49 -1.33 48.06
CA ALA A 154 -29.82 -1.09 47.51
C ALA A 154 -30.50 -2.42 47.14
N THR A 155 -31.43 -2.85 47.98
CA THR A 155 -32.22 -4.07 47.79
C THR A 155 -33.33 -3.84 46.75
N SER A 156 -33.50 -4.76 45.81
CA SER A 156 -34.69 -4.85 44.95
C SER A 156 -35.22 -6.29 44.91
N PRO A 157 -36.54 -6.50 44.75
CA PRO A 157 -37.18 -7.76 45.13
C PRO A 157 -37.19 -8.84 44.06
N VAL A 158 -37.20 -10.08 44.55
CA VAL A 158 -37.49 -11.34 43.85
C VAL A 158 -38.93 -11.33 43.30
N PRO A 159 -39.15 -11.91 42.11
CA PRO A 159 -40.24 -12.87 41.94
C PRO A 159 -39.73 -14.28 41.61
N ASP A 160 -40.55 -15.26 41.97
CA ASP A 160 -40.20 -16.67 42.18
C ASP A 160 -40.58 -17.57 40.98
N GLU A 161 -40.28 -18.86 41.13
CA GLU A 161 -40.79 -20.03 40.38
C GLU A 161 -40.27 -20.29 38.94
N THR A 162 -39.28 -21.19 38.90
CA THR A 162 -38.97 -22.06 37.76
C THR A 162 -40.16 -22.99 37.38
N PRO A 163 -40.09 -23.69 36.24
CA PRO A 163 -39.88 -25.14 36.42
C PRO A 163 -38.75 -25.74 35.58
N VAL A 164 -37.90 -26.45 36.33
CA VAL A 164 -36.97 -27.51 35.94
C VAL A 164 -37.30 -28.24 34.62
N MET A 165 -36.33 -28.27 33.70
CA MET A 165 -36.10 -29.41 32.80
C MET A 165 -34.69 -29.97 33.01
N LYS A 166 -34.56 -31.31 32.92
CA LYS A 166 -33.30 -32.04 33.09
C LYS A 166 -32.37 -31.86 31.87
N PRO A 167 -31.04 -31.93 32.06
CA PRO A 167 -30.13 -32.20 30.97
C PRO A 167 -30.02 -33.73 30.72
N GLU A 168 -30.45 -34.18 29.53
CA GLU A 168 -30.08 -35.49 28.97
C GLU A 168 -29.60 -35.29 27.52
N ALA A 169 -28.69 -36.16 27.07
CA ALA A 169 -28.12 -36.22 25.72
C ALA A 169 -27.10 -35.14 25.29
N SER A 170 -25.96 -35.05 26.00
CA SER A 170 -24.71 -34.48 25.47
C SER A 170 -23.80 -35.57 24.86
N GLU A 171 -24.31 -36.38 23.92
CA GLU A 171 -23.52 -37.49 23.34
C GLU A 171 -24.04 -37.94 21.94
N ALA A 172 -24.06 -37.05 20.94
CA ALA A 172 -24.59 -37.40 19.60
C ALA A 172 -24.01 -36.65 18.37
N ILE A 173 -22.83 -36.03 18.42
CA ILE A 173 -22.17 -35.45 17.22
C ILE A 173 -20.69 -35.85 17.16
N HIS A 174 -20.43 -37.15 16.94
CA HIS A 174 -19.08 -37.67 16.66
C HIS A 174 -19.13 -38.97 15.83
N ALA A 175 -20.01 -39.05 14.82
CA ALA A 175 -20.22 -40.29 14.05
C ALA A 175 -20.69 -40.10 12.58
N ILE A 176 -20.37 -38.98 11.93
CA ILE A 176 -20.61 -38.81 10.48
C ILE A 176 -19.39 -38.14 9.83
N PHE A 177 -18.38 -38.93 9.45
CA PHE A 177 -17.64 -38.78 8.19
C PHE A 177 -16.66 -39.94 8.01
N SER A 178 -16.73 -40.58 6.83
CA SER A 178 -15.88 -41.68 6.33
C SER A 178 -16.08 -43.09 6.92
N PRO A 179 -15.93 -44.16 6.11
CA PRO A 179 -16.14 -44.24 4.66
C PRO A 179 -16.98 -45.46 4.23
N LYS A 180 -17.63 -45.39 3.06
CA LYS A 180 -18.08 -46.60 2.36
C LYS A 180 -17.96 -46.48 0.85
N VAL A 181 -16.86 -46.99 0.33
CA VAL A 181 -16.66 -47.26 -1.10
C VAL A 181 -17.30 -48.61 -1.41
N ASP A 182 -18.54 -48.59 -1.88
CA ASP A 182 -19.21 -49.77 -2.46
C ASP A 182 -19.39 -49.53 -3.96
N ASN A 183 -18.57 -50.21 -4.76
CA ASN A 183 -18.61 -50.16 -6.22
C ASN A 183 -18.81 -51.58 -6.75
N PRO A 184 -19.84 -51.87 -7.57
CA PRO A 184 -19.87 -53.08 -8.38
C PRO A 184 -19.94 -52.75 -9.87
N HIS A 185 -18.95 -53.22 -10.62
CA HIS A 185 -19.07 -53.47 -12.06
C HIS A 185 -18.53 -54.88 -12.40
N PRO A 186 -19.14 -55.65 -13.32
CA PRO A 186 -18.89 -57.09 -13.47
C PRO A 186 -17.98 -57.46 -14.65
N GLY A 187 -17.17 -58.53 -14.50
CA GLY A 187 -16.38 -59.19 -15.56
C GLY A 187 -15.20 -58.37 -16.12
N GLU A 188 -14.20 -58.90 -16.84
CA GLU A 188 -13.77 -60.26 -17.22
C GLU A 188 -12.35 -60.12 -17.85
N ALA A 189 -11.31 -60.96 -17.71
CA ALA A 189 -11.08 -62.25 -17.02
C ALA A 189 -9.68 -62.28 -16.31
N ALA A 190 -9.19 -63.47 -15.96
CA ALA A 190 -7.82 -63.74 -15.48
C ALA A 190 -6.82 -64.06 -16.63
N PRO A 191 -5.50 -64.22 -16.37
CA PRO A 191 -5.03 -65.55 -15.95
C PRO A 191 -3.88 -65.62 -14.91
N GLU A 192 -3.84 -66.80 -14.26
CA GLU A 192 -2.69 -67.55 -13.70
C GLU A 192 -1.66 -66.93 -12.74
N LYS A 193 -1.66 -67.48 -11.51
CA LYS A 193 -0.51 -67.52 -10.59
C LYS A 193 0.48 -68.63 -10.98
N LYS A 194 1.78 -68.40 -10.80
CA LYS A 194 2.74 -69.43 -10.35
C LYS A 194 3.71 -68.86 -9.28
N PRO A 195 4.31 -69.71 -8.43
CA PRO A 195 4.63 -69.32 -7.05
C PRO A 195 6.08 -68.87 -6.81
N ALA A 196 6.29 -68.40 -5.59
CA ALA A 196 7.54 -67.97 -4.99
C ALA A 196 8.76 -68.89 -5.26
N GLN A 197 9.93 -68.28 -5.39
CA GLN A 197 11.21 -68.96 -5.24
C GLN A 197 12.26 -68.03 -4.62
N ASP A 198 12.79 -68.42 -3.46
CA ASP A 198 13.99 -67.84 -2.87
C ASP A 198 15.18 -67.92 -3.83
N ARG A 199 15.94 -66.83 -3.97
CA ARG A 199 17.42 -66.90 -3.96
C ARG A 199 18.15 -65.56 -3.88
N ALA A 200 19.02 -65.50 -2.87
CA ALA A 200 20.41 -65.03 -2.90
C ALA A 200 20.79 -63.81 -3.76
N ALA A 201 21.28 -62.76 -3.09
CA ALA A 201 21.99 -61.65 -3.71
C ALA A 201 23.33 -62.08 -4.36
N PRO A 202 23.73 -61.44 -5.48
CA PRO A 202 25.12 -61.36 -5.91
C PRO A 202 25.75 -60.01 -5.52
N PRO A 203 27.02 -59.97 -5.10
CA PRO A 203 27.71 -58.72 -4.79
C PRO A 203 28.36 -58.07 -6.02
N GLY A 204 28.44 -56.74 -6.02
CA GLY A 204 29.50 -55.99 -6.70
C GLY A 204 29.30 -55.60 -8.17
N ALA A 205 28.84 -54.38 -8.40
CA ALA A 205 29.12 -53.62 -9.63
C ALA A 205 28.93 -52.09 -9.42
N THR A 206 29.74 -51.47 -8.55
CA THR A 206 29.72 -50.00 -8.34
C THR A 206 30.26 -49.28 -9.59
N LYS A 207 29.36 -48.94 -10.53
CA LYS A 207 29.69 -48.08 -11.68
C LYS A 207 30.10 -46.69 -11.20
N LYS A 208 31.42 -46.47 -11.14
CA LYS A 208 32.09 -45.23 -10.75
C LYS A 208 31.76 -44.12 -11.75
N ARG A 209 30.63 -43.40 -11.54
CA ARG A 209 30.30 -42.16 -12.26
C ARG A 209 31.50 -41.21 -12.12
N ARG A 210 32.22 -40.95 -13.22
CA ARG A 210 33.24 -39.90 -13.23
C ARG A 210 32.53 -38.56 -13.04
N SER A 211 32.66 -37.99 -11.86
CA SER A 211 32.21 -36.63 -11.54
C SER A 211 33.01 -35.65 -12.38
N LEU A 212 32.46 -35.30 -13.54
CA LEU A 212 32.97 -34.22 -14.37
C LEU A 212 32.95 -32.95 -13.50
N ARG A 213 34.12 -32.35 -13.28
CA ARG A 213 34.28 -31.23 -12.33
C ARG A 213 33.50 -30.02 -12.85
N TRP A 214 32.32 -29.82 -12.29
CA TRP A 214 31.39 -28.72 -12.61
C TRP A 214 32.06 -27.33 -12.78
N PRO A 215 33.07 -26.91 -11.98
CA PRO A 215 33.75 -25.63 -12.19
C PRO A 215 34.35 -25.44 -13.60
N ALA A 216 34.84 -26.52 -14.24
CA ALA A 216 35.44 -26.44 -15.56
C ALA A 216 34.39 -26.24 -16.67
N ALA A 217 33.18 -26.81 -16.51
CA ALA A 217 32.09 -26.62 -17.47
C ALA A 217 31.57 -25.17 -17.45
N ILE A 218 31.42 -24.58 -16.26
CA ILE A 218 30.97 -23.19 -16.08
C ILE A 218 31.98 -22.22 -16.72
N ALA A 219 33.29 -22.42 -16.51
CA ALA A 219 34.32 -21.59 -17.11
C ALA A 219 34.27 -21.58 -18.65
N ILE A 220 34.01 -22.72 -19.28
CA ILE A 220 33.89 -22.82 -20.75
C ILE A 220 32.66 -22.04 -21.26
N VAL A 221 31.52 -22.12 -20.56
CA VAL A 221 30.30 -21.37 -20.93
C VAL A 221 30.52 -19.86 -20.84
N ILE A 222 31.18 -19.37 -19.79
CA ILE A 222 31.49 -17.93 -19.63
C ILE A 222 32.38 -17.42 -20.77
N VAL A 223 33.41 -18.19 -21.15
CA VAL A 223 34.30 -17.82 -22.27
C VAL A 223 33.55 -17.77 -23.60
N LEU A 224 32.64 -18.71 -23.85
CA LEU A 224 31.81 -18.71 -25.07
C LEU A 224 30.86 -17.50 -25.12
N ILE A 225 30.22 -17.14 -24.01
CA ILE A 225 29.36 -15.96 -23.93
C ILE A 225 30.17 -14.69 -24.19
N ALA A 226 31.35 -14.54 -23.57
CA ALA A 226 32.23 -13.40 -23.80
C ALA A 226 32.69 -13.29 -25.27
N ALA A 227 32.98 -14.41 -25.92
CA ALA A 227 33.34 -14.45 -27.34
C ALA A 227 32.19 -14.03 -28.27
N VAL A 228 30.95 -14.44 -27.97
CA VAL A 228 29.76 -14.03 -28.73
C VAL A 228 29.51 -12.52 -28.57
N ILE A 229 29.57 -12.01 -27.34
CA ILE A 229 29.42 -10.56 -27.07
C ILE A 229 30.50 -9.76 -27.81
N ALA A 230 31.77 -10.17 -27.72
CA ALA A 230 32.87 -9.52 -28.45
C ALA A 230 32.65 -9.57 -29.97
N GLY A 231 32.16 -10.68 -30.52
CA GLY A 231 31.79 -10.80 -31.93
C GLY A 231 30.73 -9.79 -32.35
N VAL A 232 29.65 -9.63 -31.58
CA VAL A 232 28.58 -8.66 -31.84
C VAL A 232 29.10 -7.21 -31.79
N TYR A 233 29.99 -6.87 -30.85
CA TYR A 233 30.58 -5.52 -30.77
C TYR A 233 31.60 -5.21 -31.87
N VAL A 234 32.33 -6.22 -32.38
CA VAL A 234 33.25 -6.06 -33.52
C VAL A 234 32.48 -5.96 -34.84
N VAL A 235 31.35 -6.66 -34.98
CA VAL A 235 30.43 -6.51 -36.12
C VAL A 235 29.46 -5.34 -35.90
N ARG A 236 30.00 -4.16 -35.59
CA ARG A 236 29.27 -2.89 -35.72
C ARG A 236 29.06 -2.60 -37.23
N PRO A 237 27.82 -2.42 -37.70
CA PRO A 237 27.55 -2.23 -39.13
C PRO A 237 27.84 -0.79 -39.56
N ALA A 238 29.12 -0.45 -39.75
CA ALA A 238 29.56 0.85 -40.29
C ALA A 238 29.33 1.00 -41.81
N THR A 239 28.46 0.19 -42.42
CA THR A 239 28.33 0.02 -43.88
C THR A 239 26.89 0.04 -44.41
N PHE A 240 25.87 0.26 -43.58
CA PHE A 240 24.47 0.15 -44.01
C PHE A 240 23.74 1.45 -44.39
N ASP A 241 24.41 2.61 -44.35
CA ASP A 241 23.83 3.89 -44.82
C ASP A 241 23.97 4.10 -46.35
N GLY A 242 24.79 3.32 -47.05
CA GLY A 242 25.16 3.57 -48.45
C GLY A 242 24.11 3.18 -49.51
N LEU A 243 23.11 2.35 -49.18
CA LEU A 243 22.27 1.67 -50.19
C LEU A 243 20.91 2.31 -50.48
N ARG A 244 20.53 3.41 -49.82
CA ARG A 244 19.24 4.09 -50.08
C ARG A 244 19.25 5.13 -51.20
N SER A 245 20.41 5.43 -51.81
CA SER A 245 20.58 6.59 -52.71
C SER A 245 20.46 6.30 -54.22
N LEU A 246 20.20 5.06 -54.65
CA LEU A 246 20.23 4.66 -56.07
C LEU A 246 18.87 4.39 -56.74
N TYR A 247 17.77 4.52 -56.01
CA TYR A 247 16.43 4.49 -56.61
C TYR A 247 15.99 5.90 -57.00
N ALA A 248 16.43 6.35 -58.18
CA ALA A 248 15.86 7.52 -58.84
C ALA A 248 14.38 7.24 -59.15
N GLN A 249 13.49 7.78 -58.31
CA GLN A 249 12.06 7.59 -58.42
C GLN A 249 11.55 8.26 -59.71
N PRO A 250 10.84 7.55 -60.60
CA PRO A 250 10.38 8.12 -61.85
C PRO A 250 9.39 9.25 -61.59
N THR A 251 9.63 10.41 -62.21
CA THR A 251 8.78 11.60 -62.08
C THR A 251 7.37 11.28 -62.61
N ALA A 252 6.41 11.15 -61.70
CA ALA A 252 5.03 10.82 -62.06
C ALA A 252 4.42 11.92 -62.94
N THR A 253 3.91 11.53 -64.10
CA THR A 253 3.11 12.40 -64.97
C THR A 253 1.91 12.94 -64.18
N PRO A 254 1.57 14.25 -64.25
CA PRO A 254 0.45 14.79 -63.49
C PRO A 254 -0.86 14.12 -63.93
N GLN A 255 -1.39 13.27 -63.07
CA GLN A 255 -2.72 12.68 -63.23
C GLN A 255 -3.76 13.81 -63.13
N PRO A 256 -4.78 13.86 -64.01
CA PRO A 256 -5.78 14.92 -63.96
C PRO A 256 -6.48 14.92 -62.61
N THR A 257 -6.48 16.07 -61.94
CA THR A 257 -7.14 16.28 -60.64
C THR A 257 -8.62 15.92 -60.78
N PRO A 258 -9.13 14.91 -60.06
CA PRO A 258 -10.56 14.61 -60.07
C PRO A 258 -11.33 15.81 -59.53
N ALA A 259 -12.50 16.08 -60.11
CA ALA A 259 -13.40 17.11 -59.61
C ALA A 259 -13.73 16.84 -58.13
N PRO A 260 -13.89 17.88 -57.29
CA PRO A 260 -14.13 17.70 -55.86
C PRO A 260 -15.42 16.89 -55.64
N THR A 261 -15.26 15.65 -55.19
CA THR A 261 -16.36 14.85 -54.66
C THR A 261 -16.90 15.57 -53.43
N ALA A 262 -18.21 15.75 -53.36
CA ALA A 262 -18.84 16.40 -52.21
C ALA A 262 -18.42 15.68 -50.91
N GLU A 263 -17.88 16.46 -49.97
CA GLU A 263 -17.41 15.94 -48.70
C GLU A 263 -18.58 15.25 -47.98
N PRO A 264 -18.45 13.95 -47.61
CA PRO A 264 -19.55 13.24 -46.99
C PRO A 264 -19.85 13.92 -45.65
N THR A 265 -21.12 14.31 -45.45
CA THR A 265 -21.55 14.90 -44.18
C THR A 265 -21.15 13.97 -43.05
N PRO A 266 -20.34 14.43 -42.06
CA PRO A 266 -19.86 13.56 -41.01
C PRO A 266 -21.07 12.94 -40.29
N ALA A 267 -21.07 11.61 -40.19
CA ALA A 267 -22.06 10.91 -39.39
C ALA A 267 -22.00 11.45 -37.96
N PRO A 268 -23.14 11.63 -37.27
CA PRO A 268 -23.13 12.11 -35.90
C PRO A 268 -22.31 11.16 -35.04
N THR A 269 -21.27 11.68 -34.39
CA THR A 269 -20.52 10.93 -33.39
C THR A 269 -21.51 10.37 -32.38
N PRO A 270 -21.55 9.05 -32.13
CA PRO A 270 -22.44 8.49 -31.13
C PRO A 270 -22.16 9.16 -29.78
N ALA A 271 -23.23 9.44 -29.03
CA ALA A 271 -23.07 9.94 -27.67
C ALA A 271 -22.23 8.92 -26.87
N PRO A 272 -21.32 9.38 -25.99
CA PRO A 272 -20.53 8.47 -25.17
C PRO A 272 -21.48 7.58 -24.35
N THR A 273 -21.27 6.27 -24.41
CA THR A 273 -21.92 5.33 -23.50
C THR A 273 -21.62 5.78 -22.07
N PRO A 274 -22.63 5.89 -21.17
CA PRO A 274 -22.37 6.24 -19.79
C PRO A 274 -21.41 5.21 -19.18
N GLU A 275 -20.38 5.71 -18.50
CA GLU A 275 -19.44 4.87 -17.76
C GLU A 275 -20.19 4.15 -16.63
N PRO A 276 -19.92 2.85 -16.39
CA PRO A 276 -20.65 2.10 -15.36
C PRO A 276 -20.40 2.70 -13.98
N ASP A 277 -21.46 2.79 -13.17
CA ASP A 277 -21.37 3.26 -11.78
C ASP A 277 -20.57 2.26 -10.94
N GLN A 278 -19.33 2.61 -10.66
CA GLN A 278 -18.38 1.80 -9.91
C GLN A 278 -18.83 1.59 -8.46
N THR A 279 -19.60 2.52 -7.91
CA THR A 279 -20.22 2.42 -6.58
C THR A 279 -21.17 1.23 -6.54
N ALA A 280 -21.99 1.07 -7.58
CA ALA A 280 -22.93 -0.04 -7.68
C ALA A 280 -22.21 -1.40 -7.78
N ILE A 281 -21.13 -1.48 -8.57
CA ILE A 281 -20.34 -2.72 -8.71
C ILE A 281 -19.67 -3.10 -7.38
N LEU A 282 -19.10 -2.12 -6.66
CA LEU A 282 -18.46 -2.38 -5.38
C LEU A 282 -19.47 -2.78 -4.28
N ASN A 283 -20.66 -2.17 -4.26
CA ASN A 283 -21.74 -2.57 -3.36
C ASN A 283 -22.23 -3.99 -3.66
N GLU A 284 -22.42 -4.35 -4.94
CA GLU A 284 -22.75 -5.73 -5.36
C GLU A 284 -21.71 -6.74 -4.86
N MET A 285 -20.41 -6.39 -4.92
CA MET A 285 -19.34 -7.25 -4.39
C MET A 285 -19.40 -7.44 -2.86
N PHE A 286 -19.80 -6.41 -2.09
CA PHE A 286 -19.97 -6.55 -0.64
C PHE A 286 -21.20 -7.38 -0.27
N GLU A 287 -22.34 -7.21 -0.96
CA GLU A 287 -23.54 -8.03 -0.73
C GLU A 287 -23.32 -9.53 -1.04
N LEU A 288 -22.37 -9.85 -1.93
CA LEU A 288 -22.00 -11.22 -2.28
C LEU A 288 -20.93 -11.84 -1.36
N ALA A 289 -20.31 -11.05 -0.48
CA ALA A 289 -19.28 -11.54 0.42
C ALA A 289 -19.85 -12.42 1.54
N ASP A 290 -20.93 -11.98 2.20
CA ASP A 290 -21.64 -12.69 3.29
C ASP A 290 -20.71 -13.52 4.22
N ALA A 291 -19.95 -12.80 5.05
CA ALA A 291 -18.95 -13.40 5.95
C ALA A 291 -19.54 -14.34 7.02
N ASP A 292 -20.84 -14.23 7.29
CA ASP A 292 -21.59 -15.07 8.23
C ASP A 292 -22.12 -16.37 7.57
N ASP A 293 -21.92 -16.57 6.26
CA ASP A 293 -22.30 -17.80 5.57
C ASP A 293 -21.53 -19.00 6.18
N PRO A 294 -22.22 -20.07 6.61
CA PRO A 294 -21.60 -21.20 7.28
C PRO A 294 -20.58 -21.96 6.41
N VAL A 295 -20.66 -21.86 5.08
CA VAL A 295 -19.65 -22.41 4.16
C VAL A 295 -18.37 -21.59 4.21
N VAL A 296 -18.48 -20.25 4.23
CA VAL A 296 -17.33 -19.33 4.32
C VAL A 296 -16.64 -19.51 5.68
N LEU A 297 -17.39 -19.52 6.78
CA LEU A 297 -16.88 -19.79 8.13
C LEU A 297 -16.19 -21.15 8.25
N ALA A 298 -16.80 -22.22 7.73
CA ALA A 298 -16.21 -23.56 7.74
C ALA A 298 -14.93 -23.63 6.88
N PHE A 299 -14.92 -22.97 5.72
CA PHE A 299 -13.74 -22.88 4.87
C PHE A 299 -12.60 -22.14 5.59
N ALA A 300 -12.89 -21.01 6.23
CA ALA A 300 -11.89 -20.25 6.97
C ALA A 300 -11.27 -21.09 8.11
N GLN A 301 -12.11 -21.71 8.94
CA GLN A 301 -11.67 -22.58 10.04
C GLN A 301 -10.85 -23.80 9.57
N ALA A 302 -11.17 -24.36 8.40
CA ALA A 302 -10.46 -25.52 7.84
C ALA A 302 -9.08 -25.18 7.27
N HIS A 303 -8.81 -23.90 6.95
CA HIS A 303 -7.63 -23.48 6.19
C HIS A 303 -6.74 -22.43 6.88
N THR A 304 -7.09 -21.98 8.09
CA THR A 304 -6.17 -21.26 8.99
C THR A 304 -5.23 -22.22 9.74
N ASP A 305 -3.93 -21.92 9.80
CA ASP A 305 -2.97 -22.76 10.54
C ASP A 305 -3.04 -22.49 12.05
N ALA A 306 -2.97 -23.55 12.87
CA ALA A 306 -3.00 -23.42 14.33
C ALA A 306 -1.84 -22.58 14.91
N SER A 307 -0.72 -22.46 14.20
CA SER A 307 0.40 -21.56 14.54
C SER A 307 0.09 -20.07 14.33
N SER A 308 -0.99 -19.75 13.61
CA SER A 308 -1.50 -18.39 13.40
C SER A 308 -2.59 -17.99 14.40
N ALA A 309 -3.03 -18.91 15.27
CA ALA A 309 -4.10 -18.65 16.24
C ALA A 309 -3.75 -17.47 17.15
N GLY A 310 -4.65 -16.48 17.23
CA GLY A 310 -4.44 -15.24 17.97
C GLY A 310 -3.65 -14.16 17.21
N ASP A 311 -3.26 -14.41 15.96
CA ASP A 311 -2.70 -13.42 15.05
C ASP A 311 -3.59 -13.31 13.80
N PRO A 312 -4.54 -12.36 13.76
CA PRO A 312 -5.52 -12.26 12.68
C PRO A 312 -4.86 -12.01 11.30
N VAL A 313 -3.76 -11.25 11.26
CA VAL A 313 -3.01 -10.97 10.01
C VAL A 313 -2.32 -12.24 9.49
N MET A 314 -1.83 -13.13 10.36
CA MET A 314 -1.28 -14.41 9.92
C MET A 314 -2.36 -15.40 9.46
N GLN A 315 -3.53 -15.42 10.11
CA GLN A 315 -4.68 -16.22 9.67
C GLN A 315 -5.17 -15.76 8.28
N ALA A 316 -5.29 -14.45 8.06
CA ALA A 316 -5.57 -13.87 6.75
C ALA A 316 -4.57 -14.33 5.67
N CYS A 317 -3.28 -14.39 6.01
CA CYS A 317 -2.22 -14.81 5.08
C CYS A 317 -2.19 -16.32 4.81
N ASP A 318 -2.68 -17.16 5.74
CA ASP A 318 -2.87 -18.59 5.50
C ASP A 318 -3.97 -18.84 4.50
N LEU A 319 -5.12 -18.17 4.68
CA LEU A 319 -6.25 -18.23 3.75
C LEU A 319 -5.85 -17.72 2.36
N PHE A 320 -5.16 -16.58 2.28
CA PHE A 320 -4.55 -16.07 1.04
C PHE A 320 -3.66 -17.12 0.38
N SER A 321 -2.77 -17.75 1.13
CA SER A 321 -1.81 -18.72 0.61
C SER A 321 -2.49 -20.01 0.14
N PHE A 322 -3.52 -20.46 0.86
CA PHE A 322 -4.32 -21.63 0.49
C PHE A 322 -5.11 -21.41 -0.81
N VAL A 323 -5.78 -20.25 -0.92
CA VAL A 323 -6.59 -19.86 -2.08
C VAL A 323 -5.67 -19.66 -3.30
N ASN A 324 -4.63 -18.84 -3.23
CA ASN A 324 -3.72 -18.59 -4.38
C ASN A 324 -3.03 -19.87 -4.89
N ALA A 325 -2.75 -20.84 -4.03
CA ALA A 325 -2.16 -22.12 -4.44
C ALA A 325 -3.13 -23.03 -5.23
N ARG A 326 -4.42 -22.70 -5.28
CA ARG A 326 -5.50 -23.50 -5.91
C ARG A 326 -6.37 -22.71 -6.89
N TRP A 327 -6.27 -21.39 -6.88
CA TRP A 327 -7.14 -20.52 -7.65
C TRP A 327 -7.04 -20.78 -9.16
N ASN A 328 -8.18 -21.04 -9.79
CA ASN A 328 -8.30 -21.28 -11.23
C ASN A 328 -8.94 -20.07 -11.92
N ASP A 329 -8.16 -19.34 -12.70
CA ASP A 329 -8.64 -18.11 -13.36
C ASP A 329 -9.62 -18.41 -14.49
N SER A 330 -10.76 -17.72 -14.47
CA SER A 330 -11.72 -17.67 -15.58
C SER A 330 -11.46 -16.46 -16.46
N GLU A 331 -11.29 -16.68 -17.77
CA GLU A 331 -11.10 -15.62 -18.77
C GLU A 331 -12.37 -14.77 -19.01
N ASN A 332 -13.51 -15.13 -18.43
CA ASN A 332 -14.79 -14.46 -18.67
C ASN A 332 -14.99 -13.23 -17.75
N GLU A 333 -14.17 -12.20 -17.90
CA GLU A 333 -14.22 -10.96 -17.09
C GLU A 333 -15.57 -10.20 -17.14
N VAL A 334 -16.43 -10.53 -18.12
CA VAL A 334 -17.76 -9.95 -18.33
C VAL A 334 -18.82 -10.59 -17.42
N SER A 335 -18.54 -11.70 -16.73
CA SER A 335 -19.50 -12.26 -15.77
C SER A 335 -19.67 -11.38 -14.54
N GLN A 336 -20.91 -11.32 -14.02
CA GLN A 336 -21.16 -10.77 -12.69
C GLN A 336 -20.42 -11.59 -11.62
N PRO A 337 -20.00 -10.95 -10.52
CA PRO A 337 -19.44 -11.67 -9.38
C PRO A 337 -20.43 -12.70 -8.83
N ARG A 338 -19.91 -13.81 -8.31
CA ARG A 338 -20.68 -14.83 -7.56
C ARG A 338 -20.59 -14.63 -6.06
N LYS A 339 -21.42 -15.37 -5.32
CA LYS A 339 -21.37 -15.42 -3.85
C LYS A 339 -20.10 -16.09 -3.34
N ALA A 340 -19.54 -15.60 -2.24
CA ALA A 340 -18.35 -16.19 -1.64
C ALA A 340 -18.49 -17.69 -1.36
N SER A 341 -19.64 -18.17 -0.87
CA SER A 341 -19.88 -19.59 -0.62
C SER A 341 -19.91 -20.46 -1.89
N GLU A 342 -20.40 -19.95 -3.02
CA GLU A 342 -20.32 -20.64 -4.32
C GLU A 342 -18.88 -20.70 -4.87
N ILE A 343 -18.07 -19.69 -4.55
CA ILE A 343 -16.67 -19.60 -4.99
C ILE A 343 -15.76 -20.44 -4.10
N ALA A 344 -16.05 -20.55 -2.79
CA ALA A 344 -15.25 -21.32 -1.83
C ALA A 344 -15.15 -22.81 -2.19
N ASP A 345 -16.24 -23.40 -2.71
CA ASP A 345 -16.28 -24.79 -3.15
C ASP A 345 -15.46 -25.05 -4.43
N SER A 346 -15.40 -24.08 -5.35
CA SER A 346 -14.78 -24.26 -6.66
C SER A 346 -13.35 -23.73 -6.76
N LEU A 347 -13.02 -22.69 -5.98
CA LEU A 347 -11.78 -21.91 -6.05
C LEU A 347 -11.42 -21.50 -7.49
N GLU A 348 -12.43 -21.16 -8.28
CA GLU A 348 -12.27 -20.66 -9.63
C GLU A 348 -13.08 -19.39 -9.83
N GLY A 349 -12.66 -18.51 -10.74
CA GLY A 349 -13.43 -17.32 -11.06
C GLY A 349 -12.63 -16.17 -11.67
N THR A 350 -13.31 -15.03 -11.78
CA THR A 350 -12.74 -13.76 -12.21
C THR A 350 -11.97 -13.05 -11.08
N GLN A 351 -11.32 -11.92 -11.38
CA GLN A 351 -10.73 -11.07 -10.34
C GLN A 351 -11.77 -10.52 -9.34
N LYS A 352 -13.02 -10.32 -9.77
CA LYS A 352 -14.11 -9.91 -8.88
C LYS A 352 -14.46 -11.04 -7.91
N ASP A 353 -14.66 -12.27 -8.43
CA ASP A 353 -14.92 -13.46 -7.61
C ASP A 353 -13.81 -13.68 -6.55
N TYR A 354 -12.55 -13.60 -6.97
CA TYR A 354 -11.41 -13.70 -6.05
C TYR A 354 -11.49 -12.66 -4.92
N THR A 355 -11.84 -11.42 -5.26
CA THR A 355 -11.92 -10.32 -4.30
C THR A 355 -13.10 -10.50 -3.34
N VAL A 356 -14.26 -10.94 -3.84
CA VAL A 356 -15.45 -11.26 -3.02
C VAL A 356 -15.13 -12.38 -2.02
N LEU A 357 -14.60 -13.52 -2.50
CA LEU A 357 -14.23 -14.64 -1.62
C LEU A 357 -13.21 -14.21 -0.57
N MET A 358 -12.15 -13.53 -0.97
CA MET A 358 -11.10 -13.13 -0.04
C MET A 358 -11.63 -12.15 1.02
N SER A 359 -12.36 -11.10 0.65
CA SER A 359 -12.91 -10.16 1.63
C SER A 359 -13.90 -10.83 2.60
N ALA A 360 -14.73 -11.77 2.11
CA ALA A 360 -15.59 -12.60 2.96
C ALA A 360 -14.79 -13.42 3.97
N LEU A 361 -13.74 -14.11 3.50
CA LEU A 361 -12.88 -14.93 4.35
C LEU A 361 -12.19 -14.11 5.44
N MET A 362 -11.73 -12.89 5.15
CA MET A 362 -11.11 -12.02 6.16
C MET A 362 -12.12 -11.59 7.23
N GLN A 363 -13.30 -11.14 6.82
CA GLN A 363 -14.36 -10.74 7.75
C GLN A 363 -14.83 -11.92 8.63
N SER A 364 -14.87 -13.15 8.07
CA SER A 364 -15.26 -14.37 8.80
C SER A 364 -14.29 -14.78 9.92
N ILE A 365 -13.08 -14.20 9.95
CA ILE A 365 -12.07 -14.39 11.01
C ILE A 365 -11.83 -13.11 11.84
N ASP A 366 -12.78 -12.18 11.84
CA ASP A 366 -12.72 -10.90 12.57
C ASP A 366 -11.51 -10.03 12.15
N VAL A 367 -11.17 -10.06 10.84
CA VAL A 367 -10.18 -9.17 10.21
C VAL A 367 -10.89 -8.15 9.34
N ASP A 368 -10.74 -6.86 9.69
CA ASP A 368 -11.18 -5.74 8.86
C ASP A 368 -10.58 -5.86 7.45
N SER A 369 -11.45 -5.91 6.45
CA SER A 369 -11.07 -5.97 5.04
C SER A 369 -11.87 -5.00 4.21
N ARG A 370 -11.23 -4.48 3.17
CA ARG A 370 -11.77 -3.51 2.22
C ARG A 370 -11.46 -3.93 0.79
N VAL A 371 -12.27 -3.46 -0.15
CA VAL A 371 -12.05 -3.68 -1.59
C VAL A 371 -11.34 -2.47 -2.16
N ILE A 372 -10.24 -2.69 -2.87
CA ILE A 372 -9.55 -1.66 -3.65
C ILE A 372 -9.93 -1.78 -5.12
N LEU A 373 -10.42 -0.67 -5.68
CA LEU A 373 -10.63 -0.44 -7.10
C LEU A 373 -9.40 0.28 -7.66
N SER A 374 -8.78 -0.25 -8.71
CA SER A 374 -7.50 0.22 -9.22
C SER A 374 -7.50 0.34 -10.75
N TYR A 375 -7.16 1.52 -11.26
CA TYR A 375 -7.12 1.83 -12.70
C TYR A 375 -5.68 1.95 -13.18
N SER A 376 -5.33 1.28 -14.29
CA SER A 376 -4.01 1.33 -14.93
C SER A 376 -4.19 1.16 -16.44
N ASP A 377 -3.86 2.16 -17.25
CA ASP A 377 -3.87 2.06 -18.72
C ASP A 377 -5.15 1.42 -19.30
N ASP A 378 -6.31 2.01 -18.98
CA ASP A 378 -7.67 1.53 -19.30
C ASP A 378 -8.07 0.16 -18.70
N LEU A 379 -7.18 -0.51 -17.96
CA LEU A 379 -7.47 -1.75 -17.25
C LEU A 379 -7.94 -1.47 -15.82
N LEU A 380 -9.15 -1.94 -15.51
CA LEU A 380 -9.74 -1.89 -14.18
C LEU A 380 -9.47 -3.19 -13.41
N ARG A 381 -8.97 -3.06 -12.19
CA ARG A 381 -8.60 -4.18 -11.31
C ARG A 381 -9.25 -4.04 -9.95
N TYR A 382 -9.56 -5.18 -9.34
CA TYR A 382 -10.11 -5.31 -7.99
C TYR A 382 -9.15 -6.13 -7.13
N TYR A 383 -8.92 -5.73 -5.89
CA TYR A 383 -8.22 -6.61 -4.94
C TYR A 383 -8.62 -6.32 -3.50
N PRO A 384 -8.58 -7.33 -2.62
CA PRO A 384 -8.80 -7.15 -1.19
C PRO A 384 -7.56 -6.55 -0.52
N GLU A 385 -7.78 -5.69 0.46
CA GLU A 385 -6.82 -5.32 1.49
C GLU A 385 -7.29 -5.79 2.86
N VAL A 386 -6.33 -6.08 3.75
CA VAL A 386 -6.56 -6.35 5.17
C VAL A 386 -5.94 -5.28 6.04
N PHE A 387 -6.65 -4.92 7.10
CA PHE A 387 -6.11 -4.08 8.15
C PHE A 387 -5.00 -4.81 8.91
N VAL A 388 -3.98 -4.07 9.31
CA VAL A 388 -2.82 -4.62 10.03
C VAL A 388 -2.61 -3.92 11.37
N SER A 389 -2.68 -2.59 11.39
CA SER A 389 -2.48 -1.78 12.59
C SER A 389 -2.87 -0.34 12.34
N ASN A 390 -3.29 0.36 13.39
CA ASN A 390 -3.40 1.82 13.41
C ASN A 390 -2.05 2.53 13.73
N THR A 391 -0.95 1.77 13.89
CA THR A 391 0.38 2.32 14.16
C THR A 391 1.45 1.77 13.21
N SER A 392 2.43 2.62 12.87
CA SER A 392 3.61 2.23 12.08
C SER A 392 4.44 1.12 12.75
N ALA A 393 4.47 1.10 14.10
CA ALA A 393 5.14 0.07 14.87
C ALA A 393 4.45 -1.31 14.72
N GLY A 394 3.12 -1.35 14.84
CA GLY A 394 2.36 -2.59 14.63
C GLY A 394 2.44 -3.08 13.18
N TYR A 395 2.38 -2.18 12.20
CA TYR A 395 2.64 -2.51 10.80
C TYR A 395 4.04 -3.12 10.62
N SER A 396 5.09 -2.47 11.14
CA SER A 396 6.47 -2.96 11.04
C SER A 396 6.66 -4.36 11.66
N ALA A 397 5.99 -4.63 12.79
CA ALA A 397 5.99 -5.95 13.41
C ALA A 397 5.30 -7.01 12.53
N ALA A 398 4.19 -6.67 11.86
CA ALA A 398 3.54 -7.55 10.90
C ALA A 398 4.40 -7.81 9.65
N VAL A 399 5.04 -6.77 9.09
CA VAL A 399 6.02 -6.93 7.99
C VAL A 399 7.13 -7.90 8.37
N GLN A 400 7.66 -7.82 9.60
CA GLN A 400 8.67 -8.76 10.08
C GLN A 400 8.15 -10.21 10.14
N LYS A 401 6.90 -10.43 10.59
CA LYS A 401 6.27 -11.76 10.58
C LYS A 401 6.10 -12.30 9.16
N LEU A 402 5.63 -11.45 8.23
CA LEU A 402 5.48 -11.82 6.81
C LEU A 402 6.81 -12.17 6.16
N ASN A 403 7.87 -11.41 6.43
CA ASN A 403 9.21 -11.72 5.95
C ASN A 403 9.70 -13.08 6.50
N ASN A 404 9.51 -13.33 7.79
CA ASN A 404 9.94 -14.58 8.43
C ASN A 404 9.17 -15.81 7.90
N ARG A 405 7.88 -15.67 7.56
CA ARG A 405 7.00 -16.79 7.14
C ARG A 405 6.97 -17.00 5.62
N TYR A 406 6.91 -15.93 4.85
CA TYR A 406 6.70 -15.94 3.39
C TYR A 406 7.87 -15.36 2.58
N GLY A 407 8.88 -14.77 3.22
CA GLY A 407 9.97 -14.06 2.54
C GLY A 407 9.58 -12.67 1.99
N THR A 408 8.40 -12.15 2.37
CA THR A 408 7.92 -10.83 1.93
C THR A 408 8.71 -9.71 2.61
N VAL A 409 9.73 -9.18 1.93
CA VAL A 409 10.58 -8.08 2.43
C VAL A 409 9.97 -6.68 2.33
N SER A 410 9.00 -6.47 1.44
CA SER A 410 8.39 -5.15 1.20
C SER A 410 6.93 -5.30 0.77
N PRO A 411 6.02 -5.70 1.68
CA PRO A 411 4.61 -5.84 1.36
C PRO A 411 4.04 -4.50 0.91
N GLN A 412 3.29 -4.55 -0.19
CA GLN A 412 2.56 -3.45 -0.78
C GLN A 412 1.15 -3.39 -0.17
N GLY A 413 0.64 -2.17 -0.09
CA GLY A 413 -0.64 -1.83 0.50
C GLY A 413 -0.72 -0.32 0.66
N HIS A 414 -1.51 0.15 1.62
CA HIS A 414 -1.77 1.56 1.85
C HIS A 414 -1.64 1.96 3.32
N SER A 415 -1.42 3.24 3.53
CA SER A 415 -1.53 3.89 4.84
C SER A 415 -2.41 5.13 4.68
N ASP A 416 -3.44 5.23 5.49
CA ASP A 416 -4.41 6.33 5.51
C ASP A 416 -4.88 6.58 6.95
N ASP A 417 -5.88 7.45 7.12
CA ASP A 417 -6.33 7.92 8.43
C ASP A 417 -7.02 6.82 9.26
N THR A 418 -7.37 5.67 8.65
CA THR A 418 -7.87 4.49 9.36
C THR A 418 -6.73 3.59 9.86
N GLY A 419 -5.58 3.62 9.18
CA GLY A 419 -4.36 2.92 9.59
C GLY A 419 -3.57 2.34 8.42
N TYR A 420 -2.93 1.20 8.66
CA TYR A 420 -2.03 0.51 7.74
C TYR A 420 -2.64 -0.79 7.24
N TRP A 421 -2.57 -0.99 5.93
CA TRP A 421 -3.24 -2.04 5.17
C TRP A 421 -2.25 -2.83 4.32
N ILE A 422 -2.51 -4.11 4.07
CA ILE A 422 -1.71 -4.97 3.18
C ILE A 422 -2.59 -5.54 2.07
N SER A 423 -2.08 -5.45 0.83
CA SER A 423 -2.72 -6.00 -0.36
C SER A 423 -2.62 -7.53 -0.39
N LEU A 424 -3.77 -8.16 -0.57
CA LEU A 424 -3.92 -9.60 -0.78
C LEU A 424 -4.35 -9.89 -2.24
N SER A 425 -3.83 -9.10 -3.20
CA SER A 425 -4.08 -9.34 -4.63
C SER A 425 -3.42 -10.65 -5.11
N ARG A 426 -3.99 -11.28 -6.15
CA ARG A 426 -3.54 -12.57 -6.70
C ARG A 426 -2.02 -12.59 -6.92
N GLY A 427 -1.33 -13.55 -6.33
CA GLY A 427 0.13 -13.61 -6.37
C GLY A 427 0.73 -14.73 -5.52
N GLY A 428 2.05 -14.90 -5.65
CA GLY A 428 2.78 -15.98 -4.95
C GLY A 428 3.09 -15.72 -3.47
N VAL A 429 2.96 -14.47 -3.00
CA VAL A 429 3.16 -14.06 -1.59
C VAL A 429 2.20 -12.92 -1.23
N PRO A 430 1.77 -12.80 0.04
CA PRO A 430 0.94 -11.68 0.49
C PRO A 430 1.74 -10.37 0.41
N GLY A 431 1.03 -9.24 0.23
CA GLY A 431 1.66 -7.94 0.04
C GLY A 431 2.16 -7.69 -1.38
N ILE A 432 1.51 -8.28 -2.39
CA ILE A 432 1.66 -7.86 -3.80
C ILE A 432 0.42 -7.05 -4.15
N ARG A 433 0.62 -5.84 -4.70
CA ARG A 433 -0.39 -4.99 -5.32
C ARG A 433 -0.22 -5.04 -6.85
N PRO A 434 -1.29 -4.93 -7.65
CA PRO A 434 -1.15 -4.83 -9.10
C PRO A 434 -0.42 -3.54 -9.49
N GLY A 435 0.76 -3.67 -10.09
CA GLY A 435 1.56 -2.51 -10.53
C GLY A 435 0.93 -1.73 -11.68
N GLY A 436 1.28 -0.44 -11.78
CA GLY A 436 0.88 0.46 -12.88
C GLY A 436 -0.27 1.43 -12.55
N ALA A 437 -0.92 1.27 -11.39
CA ALA A 437 -2.10 2.05 -11.04
C ALA A 437 -1.88 3.58 -11.07
N THR A 438 -2.73 4.29 -11.81
CA THR A 438 -2.77 5.76 -11.90
C THR A 438 -3.78 6.39 -10.94
N LEU A 439 -4.80 5.62 -10.52
CA LEU A 439 -5.89 6.07 -9.68
C LEU A 439 -6.45 4.89 -8.88
N GLU A 440 -6.64 5.04 -7.57
CA GLU A 440 -7.25 4.00 -6.73
C GLU A 440 -8.25 4.54 -5.71
N TYR A 441 -9.24 3.70 -5.41
CA TYR A 441 -10.29 3.92 -4.42
C TYR A 441 -10.40 2.72 -3.48
N ALA A 442 -10.52 2.99 -2.18
CA ALA A 442 -10.94 2.00 -1.20
C ALA A 442 -12.45 2.10 -0.97
N LEU A 443 -13.14 0.96 -0.85
CA LEU A 443 -14.46 0.88 -0.22
C LEU A 443 -14.38 0.01 1.03
N TYR A 444 -14.76 0.59 2.17
CA TYR A 444 -14.79 -0.07 3.47
C TYR A 444 -16.14 -0.74 3.69
N ASN A 445 -16.17 -1.78 4.52
CA ASN A 445 -17.41 -2.48 4.84
C ASN A 445 -18.41 -1.52 5.52
N GLY A 446 -19.63 -1.42 4.97
CA GLY A 446 -20.68 -0.54 5.47
C GLY A 446 -20.59 0.94 5.04
N GLU A 447 -19.56 1.36 4.30
CA GLU A 447 -19.52 2.69 3.67
C GLU A 447 -20.22 2.68 2.30
N ILE A 448 -20.88 3.80 1.96
CA ILE A 448 -21.70 3.93 0.74
C ILE A 448 -20.90 4.51 -0.43
N SER A 449 -19.74 5.12 -0.17
CA SER A 449 -18.97 5.91 -1.15
C SER A 449 -17.49 5.54 -1.12
N PRO A 450 -16.86 5.18 -2.25
CA PRO A 450 -15.44 4.88 -2.31
C PRO A 450 -14.58 6.12 -1.97
N ILE A 451 -13.58 5.93 -1.10
CA ILE A 451 -12.61 6.96 -0.73
C ILE A 451 -11.41 6.86 -1.67
N LYS A 452 -11.02 7.96 -2.32
CA LYS A 452 -9.81 8.01 -3.14
C LYS A 452 -8.56 7.91 -2.25
N ILE A 453 -7.66 6.98 -2.55
CA ILE A 453 -6.43 6.70 -1.76
C ILE A 453 -5.12 6.97 -2.51
N SER A 454 -5.16 7.14 -3.83
CA SER A 454 -4.04 7.61 -4.66
C SER A 454 -4.51 8.32 -5.92
#